data_AF-A0A7C5NFW6-F1
#
_entry.id   AF-A0A7C5NFW6-F1
#
_cell.length_a   1.000
_cell.length_b   1.000
_cell.length_c   1.000
_cell.angle_alpha   90.00
_cell.angle_beta   90.00
_cell.angle_gamma   90.00
#
_symmetry.space_group_name_H-M   'P 1'
#
loop_
_entity.id
_entity.type
_entity.pdbx_description
1 polymer ?
#
loop_
_entity_poly.entity_id
_entity_poly.type
_entity_poly.pdbx_seq_one_letter_code
_entity_poly.pdbx_strand_id
1 'polypeptide(L)'
;MEGSASYHGWEAGISFPLPFLSQKGKTRASEIDINIANQQFKQKELEIKTMYNREIKRYYTLKDVLNYYEQEALPLAEEQIKAANLEYRVGNIDYVQYIQNIDAAIRVRQEFLNQEIEYYILNAQLKYLTGK
;
A
#
# COMPACT_ATOMS: atom_id res chain seq x y z
N MET A 1 -54.39 64.19 48.07
CA MET A 1 -53.11 63.70 48.62
C MET A 1 -52.94 62.28 48.15
N GLU A 2 -51.80 62.05 47.52
CA GLU A 2 -51.39 60.82 46.85
C GLU A 2 -51.20 59.65 47.82
N GLY A 3 -51.24 58.44 47.26
CA GLY A 3 -50.76 57.22 47.87
C GLY A 3 -50.46 56.20 46.79
N SER A 4 -49.41 56.44 46.00
CA SER A 4 -48.88 55.47 45.04
C SER A 4 -48.30 54.27 45.80
N ALA A 5 -49.03 53.14 45.78
CA ALA A 5 -48.49 51.88 46.27
C ALA A 5 -47.41 51.39 45.30
N SER A 6 -46.16 51.70 45.61
CA SER A 6 -44.99 51.11 44.94
C SER A 6 -44.89 49.65 45.34
N TYR A 7 -45.13 48.73 44.40
CA TYR A 7 -44.88 47.31 44.60
C TYR A 7 -43.39 47.03 44.41
N HIS A 8 -42.69 46.79 45.52
CA HIS A 8 -41.34 46.24 45.50
C HIS A 8 -41.43 44.73 45.72
N GLY A 9 -41.26 43.96 44.65
CA GLY A 9 -41.07 42.51 44.70
C GLY A 9 -39.58 42.18 44.66
N TRP A 10 -39.13 41.27 45.52
CA TRP A 10 -37.81 40.67 45.42
C TRP A 10 -37.98 39.17 45.18
N GLU A 11 -37.36 38.67 44.12
CA GLU A 11 -37.42 37.26 43.74
C GLU A 11 -36.10 36.58 44.10
N ALA A 12 -36.18 35.48 44.84
CA ALA A 12 -35.05 34.63 45.16
C ALA A 12 -35.26 33.26 44.50
N GLY A 13 -34.52 32.98 43.43
CA GLY A 13 -34.52 31.67 42.77
C GLY A 13 -33.46 30.75 43.39
N ILE A 14 -33.86 29.54 43.82
CA ILE A 14 -32.92 28.50 44.24
C ILE A 14 -32.58 27.65 43.00
N SER A 15 -31.36 27.77 42.50
CA SER A 15 -30.84 26.88 41.45
C SER A 15 -30.17 25.67 42.10
N PHE A 16 -30.70 24.47 41.83
CA PHE A 16 -30.05 23.22 42.23
C PHE A 16 -29.30 22.65 41.03
N PRO A 17 -27.96 22.77 40.96
CA PRO A 17 -27.21 22.11 39.89
C PRO A 17 -27.35 20.60 40.05
N LEU A 18 -27.71 19.90 38.97
CA LEU A 18 -27.78 18.43 38.92
C LEU A 18 -26.49 17.89 38.28
N PRO A 19 -25.38 17.71 39.03
CA PRO A 19 -24.08 17.32 38.47
C PRO A 19 -24.05 15.91 37.85
N PHE A 20 -25.03 15.07 38.16
CA PHE A 20 -25.06 13.66 37.75
C PHE A 20 -25.39 13.44 36.27
N LEU A 21 -26.08 14.36 35.60
CA LEU A 21 -26.40 14.24 34.17
C LEU A 21 -25.14 14.44 33.30
N SER A 22 -24.27 15.38 33.68
CA SER A 22 -23.00 15.65 32.99
C SER A 22 -22.01 14.48 33.13
N GLN A 23 -21.90 13.90 34.33
CA GLN A 23 -21.00 12.77 34.57
C GLN A 23 -21.41 11.54 33.76
N LYS A 24 -22.70 11.21 33.71
CA LYS A 24 -23.24 10.12 32.87
C LYS A 24 -22.97 10.35 31.38
N GLY A 25 -23.10 11.59 30.89
CA GLY A 25 -22.77 11.96 29.52
C GLY A 25 -21.29 11.75 29.19
N LYS A 26 -20.39 12.17 30.08
CA LYS A 26 -18.93 11.96 29.92
C LYS A 26 -18.54 10.48 29.92
N THR A 27 -19.13 9.67 30.80
CA THR A 27 -18.90 8.22 30.83
C THR A 27 -19.35 7.57 29.52
N ARG A 28 -20.56 7.89 29.05
CA ARG A 28 -21.07 7.35 27.77
C ARG A 28 -20.22 7.78 26.57
N ALA A 29 -19.74 9.02 26.55
CA ALA A 29 -18.79 9.47 25.53
C ALA A 29 -17.48 8.69 25.58
N SER A 30 -16.93 8.47 26.79
CA SER A 30 -15.70 7.68 26.98
C SER A 30 -15.86 6.23 26.51
N GLU A 31 -17.02 5.61 26.76
CA GLU A 31 -17.35 4.27 26.24
C GLU A 31 -17.41 4.24 24.71
N ILE A 32 -17.97 5.28 24.09
CA ILE A 32 -17.98 5.43 22.62
C ILE A 32 -16.56 5.58 22.08
N ASP A 33 -15.72 6.40 22.71
CA ASP A 33 -14.33 6.60 22.29
C ASP A 33 -13.52 5.30 22.38
N ILE A 34 -13.71 4.50 23.43
CA ILE A 34 -13.11 3.17 23.55
C ILE A 34 -13.58 2.25 22.42
N ASN A 35 -14.87 2.26 22.11
CA ASN A 35 -15.41 1.47 20.99
C ASN A 35 -14.83 1.91 19.65
N ILE A 36 -14.69 3.21 19.40
CA ILE A 36 -14.06 3.75 18.20
C ILE A 36 -12.61 3.29 18.10
N ALA A 37 -11.83 3.44 19.17
CA ALA A 37 -10.44 3.00 19.21
C ALA A 37 -10.29 1.49 18.95
N ASN A 38 -11.17 0.66 19.53
CA ASN A 38 -11.19 -0.78 19.29
C ASN A 38 -11.53 -1.13 17.84
N GLN A 39 -12.47 -0.42 17.21
CA GLN A 39 -12.80 -0.63 15.80
C GLN A 39 -11.66 -0.18 14.89
N GLN A 40 -11.02 0.95 15.18
CA GLN A 40 -9.83 1.43 14.46
C GLN A 40 -8.67 0.42 14.56
N PHE A 41 -8.45 -0.16 15.74
CA PHE A 41 -7.44 -1.21 15.93
C PHE A 41 -7.72 -2.44 15.07
N LYS A 42 -8.95 -2.98 15.12
CA LYS A 42 -9.37 -4.13 14.31
C LYS A 42 -9.27 -3.85 12.82
N GLN A 43 -9.68 -2.66 12.39
CA GLN A 43 -9.56 -2.22 11.01
C GLN A 43 -8.10 -2.20 10.57
N LYS A 44 -7.20 -1.69 11.42
CA LYS A 44 -5.76 -1.65 11.11
C LYS A 44 -5.14 -3.04 11.01
N GLU A 45 -5.54 -3.96 11.89
CA GLU A 45 -5.12 -5.36 11.84
C GLU A 45 -5.54 -6.03 10.52
N LEU A 46 -6.80 -5.82 10.11
CA LEU A 46 -7.33 -6.34 8.84
C LEU A 46 -6.61 -5.74 7.63
N GLU A 47 -6.30 -4.45 7.65
CA GLU A 47 -5.52 -3.77 6.61
C GLU A 47 -4.13 -4.39 6.48
N ILE A 48 -3.39 -4.54 7.58
CA ILE A 48 -2.04 -5.13 7.58
C ILE A 48 -2.08 -6.56 7.06
N LYS A 49 -3.03 -7.38 7.55
CA LYS A 49 -3.20 -8.76 7.09
C LYS A 49 -3.51 -8.83 5.59
N THR A 50 -4.37 -7.94 5.10
CA THR A 50 -4.75 -7.88 3.68
C THR A 50 -3.58 -7.42 2.81
N MET A 51 -2.83 -6.40 3.24
CA MET A 51 -1.61 -5.96 2.56
C MET A 51 -0.58 -7.09 2.51
N TYR A 52 -0.27 -7.73 3.63
CA TYR A 52 0.66 -8.84 3.68
C TYR A 52 0.27 -9.99 2.74
N ASN A 53 -1.00 -10.42 2.80
CA ASN A 53 -1.49 -11.51 1.94
C ASN A 53 -1.47 -11.18 0.45
N ARG A 54 -1.60 -9.89 0.09
CA ARG A 54 -1.48 -9.44 -1.29
C ARG A 54 -0.02 -9.43 -1.74
N GLU A 55 0.86 -8.81 -0.96
CA GLU A 55 2.27 -8.69 -1.32
C GLU A 55 2.98 -10.05 -1.34
N ILE A 56 2.63 -10.97 -0.44
CA ILE A 56 3.24 -12.32 -0.44
C ILE A 56 2.83 -13.14 -1.67
N LYS A 57 1.59 -12.96 -2.17
CA LYS A 57 1.15 -13.61 -3.42
C LYS A 57 1.90 -13.05 -4.61
N ARG A 58 2.01 -11.72 -4.70
CA ARG A 58 2.79 -11.04 -5.74
C ARG A 58 4.25 -11.48 -5.71
N TYR A 59 4.82 -11.69 -4.53
CA TYR A 59 6.19 -12.16 -4.35
C TYR A 59 6.41 -13.54 -4.98
N TYR A 60 5.51 -14.49 -4.74
CA TYR A 60 5.62 -15.81 -5.36
C TYR A 60 5.42 -15.77 -6.87
N THR A 61 4.44 -15.01 -7.36
CA THR A 61 4.24 -14.82 -8.80
C THR A 61 5.47 -14.21 -9.48
N LEU A 62 6.07 -13.18 -8.87
CA LEU A 62 7.25 -12.54 -9.42
C LEU A 62 8.47 -13.46 -9.36
N LYS A 63 8.57 -14.30 -8.33
CA LYS A 63 9.61 -15.34 -8.25
C LYS A 63 9.49 -16.34 -9.40
N ASP A 64 8.28 -16.76 -9.76
CA ASP A 64 8.05 -17.64 -10.91
C ASP A 64 8.42 -16.95 -12.24
N VAL A 65 8.10 -15.66 -12.37
CA VAL A 65 8.51 -14.84 -13.52
C VAL A 65 10.04 -14.78 -13.62
N LEU A 66 10.74 -14.48 -12.52
CA LEU A 66 12.21 -14.45 -12.51
C LEU A 66 12.81 -15.80 -12.90
N ASN A 67 12.25 -16.90 -12.40
CA ASN A 67 12.69 -18.23 -12.78
C ASN A 67 12.52 -18.50 -14.28
N TYR A 68 11.40 -18.07 -14.89
CA TYR A 68 11.23 -18.15 -16.35
C TYR A 68 12.29 -17.34 -17.10
N TYR A 69 12.61 -16.13 -16.65
CA TYR A 69 13.65 -15.33 -17.29
C TYR A 69 15.03 -16.01 -17.20
N GLU A 70 15.39 -16.51 -16.02
CA GLU A 70 16.68 -17.17 -15.79
C GLU A 70 16.83 -18.48 -16.59
N GLN A 71 15.78 -19.31 -16.62
CA GLN A 71 15.85 -20.64 -17.21
C GLN A 71 15.58 -20.64 -18.72
N GLU A 72 14.84 -19.66 -19.25
CA GLU A 72 14.36 -19.69 -20.63
C GLU A 72 14.67 -18.40 -21.38
N ALA A 73 14.17 -17.24 -20.92
CA ALA A 73 14.20 -16.02 -21.72
C ALA A 73 15.63 -15.47 -21.92
N LEU A 74 16.46 -15.47 -20.88
CA LEU A 74 17.85 -15.00 -20.96
C LEU A 74 18.73 -15.93 -21.83
N PRO A 75 18.68 -17.27 -21.68
CA PRO A 75 19.33 -18.17 -22.62
C PRO A 75 18.88 -17.96 -24.07
N LEU A 76 17.57 -17.81 -24.30
CA LEU A 76 17.03 -17.57 -25.64
C LEU A 76 17.54 -16.25 -26.24
N ALA A 77 17.60 -15.19 -25.45
CA ALA A 77 18.16 -13.91 -25.87
C ALA A 77 19.65 -14.02 -26.23
N GLU A 78 20.41 -14.86 -25.53
CA GLU A 78 21.81 -15.13 -25.88
C GLU A 78 21.94 -15.88 -27.21
N GLU A 79 21.11 -16.89 -27.45
CA GLU A 79 21.07 -17.61 -28.72
C GLU A 79 20.63 -16.71 -29.87
N GLN A 80 19.69 -15.78 -29.63
CA GLN A 80 19.30 -14.78 -30.62
C GLN A 80 20.49 -13.88 -31.02
N ILE A 81 21.31 -13.45 -30.05
CA ILE A 81 22.53 -12.68 -30.33
C ILE A 81 23.52 -13.50 -31.15
N LYS A 82 23.75 -14.78 -30.80
CA LYS A 82 24.66 -15.67 -31.54
C LYS A 82 24.18 -15.88 -32.97
N ALA A 83 22.90 -16.13 -33.17
CA ALA A 83 22.29 -16.30 -34.49
C ALA A 83 22.42 -15.03 -35.33
N ALA A 84 22.04 -13.85 -34.80
CA ALA A 84 22.15 -12.58 -35.52
C ALA A 84 23.59 -12.27 -35.94
N ASN A 85 24.58 -12.55 -35.07
CA ASN A 85 26.00 -12.39 -35.39
C ASN A 85 26.45 -13.30 -36.54
N LEU A 86 25.99 -14.56 -36.55
CA LEU A 86 26.33 -15.51 -37.60
C LEU A 86 25.69 -15.11 -38.93
N GLU A 87 24.38 -14.89 -38.94
CA GLU A 87 23.59 -14.53 -40.12
C GLU A 87 24.12 -13.25 -40.78
N TYR A 88 24.50 -12.25 -39.98
CA TYR A 88 25.09 -11.02 -40.51
C TYR A 88 26.47 -11.29 -41.13
N ARG A 89 27.31 -12.09 -40.46
CA ARG A 89 28.66 -12.43 -40.95
C ARG A 89 28.63 -13.19 -42.27
N VAL A 90 27.66 -14.10 -42.44
CA VAL A 90 27.51 -14.88 -43.68
C VAL A 90 26.72 -14.13 -44.75
N GLY A 91 26.21 -12.93 -44.44
CA GLY A 91 25.49 -12.06 -45.38
C GLY A 91 24.02 -12.43 -45.60
N ASN A 92 23.43 -13.26 -44.72
CA ASN A 92 22.03 -13.67 -44.81
C ASN A 92 21.06 -12.58 -44.33
N ILE A 93 21.50 -11.71 -43.42
CA ILE A 93 20.74 -10.54 -42.95
C ILE A 93 21.54 -9.26 -43.17
N ASP A 94 20.84 -8.16 -43.40
CA ASP A 94 21.45 -6.85 -43.52
C ASP A 94 21.75 -6.21 -42.14
N TYR A 95 22.41 -5.05 -42.17
CA TYR A 95 22.78 -4.32 -40.96
C TYR A 95 21.58 -3.89 -40.11
N VAL A 96 20.47 -3.49 -40.74
CA VAL A 96 19.28 -3.03 -40.00
C VAL A 96 18.64 -4.21 -39.28
N GLN A 97 18.51 -5.34 -39.96
CA GLN A 97 18.00 -6.58 -39.37
C GLN A 97 18.87 -7.09 -38.23
N TYR A 98 20.20 -6.98 -38.36
CA TYR A 98 21.13 -7.31 -37.30
C TYR A 98 20.88 -6.47 -36.04
N ILE A 99 20.83 -5.13 -36.18
CA ILE A 99 20.58 -4.23 -35.03
C ILE A 99 19.22 -4.51 -34.38
N GLN A 100 18.17 -4.74 -35.16
CA GLN A 100 16.84 -5.06 -34.62
C GLN A 100 16.84 -6.34 -33.77
N ASN A 101 17.60 -7.37 -34.18
CA ASN A 101 17.71 -8.61 -33.42
C ASN A 101 18.53 -8.43 -32.13
N ILE A 102 19.64 -7.70 -32.19
CA ILE A 102 20.44 -7.37 -31.00
C ILE A 102 19.60 -6.55 -30.02
N ASP A 103 18.88 -5.54 -30.49
CA ASP A 103 18.02 -4.70 -29.66
C ASP A 103 16.90 -5.51 -28.99
N ALA A 104 16.32 -6.49 -29.70
CA ALA A 104 15.31 -7.38 -29.12
C ALA A 104 15.89 -8.21 -27.97
N ALA A 105 17.07 -8.79 -28.13
CA ALA A 105 17.74 -9.54 -27.07
C ALA A 105 18.15 -8.65 -25.88
N ILE A 106 18.58 -7.41 -26.13
CA ILE A 106 18.88 -6.43 -25.08
C ILE A 106 17.62 -6.08 -24.30
N ARG A 107 16.48 -5.87 -24.98
CA ARG A 107 15.21 -5.59 -24.30
C ARG A 107 14.81 -6.70 -23.32
N VAL A 108 14.97 -7.97 -23.69
CA VAL A 108 14.70 -9.10 -22.77
C VAL A 108 15.55 -8.99 -21.50
N ARG A 109 16.84 -8.63 -21.63
CA ARG A 109 17.74 -8.43 -20.47
C ARG A 109 17.31 -7.24 -19.62
N GLN A 110 16.87 -6.14 -20.24
CA GLN A 110 16.37 -4.97 -19.52
C GLN A 110 15.08 -5.27 -18.76
N GLU A 111 14.16 -6.01 -19.38
CA GLU A 111 12.92 -6.44 -18.76
C GLU A 111 13.19 -7.34 -17.54
N PHE A 112 14.13 -8.29 -17.66
CA PHE A 112 14.58 -9.09 -16.52
C PHE A 112 15.08 -8.22 -15.35
N LEU A 113 15.98 -7.27 -15.61
CA LEU A 113 16.52 -6.38 -14.57
C LEU A 113 15.42 -5.56 -13.89
N ASN A 114 14.41 -5.12 -14.64
CA ASN A 114 13.25 -4.43 -14.06
C ASN A 114 12.45 -5.34 -13.12
N GLN A 115 12.23 -6.60 -13.51
CA GLN A 115 11.57 -7.59 -12.65
C GLN A 115 12.40 -7.87 -11.38
N GLU A 116 13.72 -7.92 -11.49
CA GLU A 116 14.63 -8.15 -10.36
C GLU A 116 14.57 -7.00 -9.36
N ILE A 117 14.57 -5.76 -9.85
CA ILE A 117 14.38 -4.56 -9.02
C ILE A 117 13.04 -4.60 -8.30
N GLU A 118 11.95 -4.94 -9.00
CA GLU A 118 10.62 -5.07 -8.39
C GLU A 118 10.62 -6.12 -7.27
N TYR A 119 11.31 -7.25 -7.48
CA TYR A 119 11.44 -8.30 -6.49
C TYR A 119 12.17 -7.82 -5.22
N TYR A 120 13.25 -7.06 -5.35
CA TYR A 120 13.94 -6.50 -4.19
C TYR A 120 13.09 -5.50 -3.42
N ILE A 121 12.36 -4.62 -4.12
CA ILE A 121 11.44 -3.66 -3.50
C ILE A 121 10.35 -4.42 -2.72
N LEU A 122 9.77 -5.44 -3.33
CA LEU A 122 8.71 -6.24 -2.71
C LEU A 122 9.20 -7.02 -1.48
N ASN A 123 10.40 -7.60 -1.56
CA ASN A 123 11.04 -8.26 -0.43
C ASN A 123 11.28 -7.28 0.74
N ALA A 124 11.72 -6.05 0.45
CA ALA A 124 11.89 -5.01 1.47
C ALA A 124 10.54 -4.60 2.10
N GLN A 125 9.48 -4.48 1.31
CA GLN A 125 8.13 -4.19 1.81
C GLN A 125 7.59 -5.29 2.72
N LEU A 126 7.78 -6.56 2.35
CA LEU A 126 7.37 -7.71 3.17
C LEU A 126 8.13 -7.76 4.51
N LYS A 127 9.42 -7.46 4.50
CA LYS A 127 10.23 -7.31 5.72
C LYS A 127 9.69 -6.21 6.64
N TYR A 128 9.40 -5.04 6.08
CA TYR A 128 8.79 -3.94 6.81
C TYR A 128 7.43 -4.31 7.44
N LEU A 129 6.55 -5.00 6.69
CA LEU A 129 5.23 -5.44 7.21
C LEU A 129 5.33 -6.51 8.29
N THR A 130 6.41 -7.31 8.30
CA THR A 130 6.62 -8.39 9.27
C THR A 130 7.52 -7.99 10.44
N GLY A 131 8.06 -6.76 10.43
CA GLY A 131 8.97 -6.26 11.47
C GLY A 131 10.33 -6.97 11.49
N LYS A 132 10.80 -7.48 10.34
CA LYS A 132 12.07 -8.20 10.18
C LYS A 132 13.09 -7.43 9.34
#